data_AF-A0A497JYX8-F1
#
_entry.id   AF-A0A497JYX8-F1
#
_cell.length_a   1.000
_cell.length_b   1.000
_cell.length_c   1.000
_cell.angle_alpha   90.00
_cell.angle_beta   90.00
_cell.angle_gamma   90.00
#
_symmetry.space_group_name_H-M   'P 1'
#
loop_
_entity.id
_entity.type
_entity.pdbx_description
1 polymer ?
#
loop_
_entity_poly.entity_id
_entity_poly.type
_entity_poly.pdbx_seq_one_letter_code
_entity_poly.pdbx_strand_id
1 'polypeptide(L)'
;YIAVALVAVIWFLLKRTILGYELRAIGFNPTAAENAGIKINRGVIISLVISGAIAGLGGAVEIMGVHKRFIDGFSPGYGWDGLAVALVGGLNPVGSMLASILFGALRSGGMIMARSAGVPLYINILLQGLVILFVAAPALIRSLLRRRR
;
A
#
# COMPACT_ATOMS: atom_id res chain seq x y z
N TYR A 1 -7.62 -14.92 -5.16
CA TYR A 1 -6.47 -15.63 -5.79
C TYR A 1 -5.57 -14.69 -6.58
N ILE A 2 -6.10 -13.80 -7.44
CA ILE A 2 -5.28 -12.84 -8.23
C ILE A 2 -4.30 -12.04 -7.34
N ALA A 3 -4.78 -11.50 -6.22
CA ALA A 3 -3.95 -10.73 -5.29
C ALA A 3 -2.76 -11.53 -4.73
N VAL A 4 -2.94 -12.82 -4.42
CA VAL A 4 -1.88 -13.70 -3.89
C VAL A 4 -0.79 -13.92 -4.93
N ALA A 5 -1.18 -14.20 -6.17
CA ALA A 5 -0.25 -14.36 -7.28
C ALA A 5 0.53 -13.05 -7.53
N LEU A 6 -0.15 -11.91 -7.50
CA LEU A 6 0.47 -10.61 -7.69
C LEU A 6 1.50 -10.30 -6.59
N VAL A 7 1.19 -10.59 -5.33
CA VAL A 7 2.12 -10.43 -4.20
C VAL A 7 3.34 -11.31 -4.39
N ALA A 8 3.17 -12.57 -4.81
CA ALA A 8 4.30 -13.47 -5.09
C ALA A 8 5.20 -12.94 -6.21
N VAL A 9 4.62 -12.46 -7.31
CA VAL A 9 5.35 -11.88 -8.44
C VAL A 9 6.12 -10.63 -8.02
N ILE A 10 5.48 -9.71 -7.30
CA ILE A 10 6.13 -8.47 -6.84
C ILE A 10 7.20 -8.75 -5.79
N TRP A 11 6.96 -9.69 -4.89
CA TRP A 11 7.96 -10.13 -3.92
C TRP A 11 9.18 -10.72 -4.62
N PHE A 12 8.97 -11.59 -5.61
CA PHE A 12 10.06 -12.16 -6.40
C PHE A 12 10.81 -11.08 -7.18
N LEU A 13 10.09 -10.18 -7.87
CA LEU A 13 10.68 -9.07 -8.60
C LEU A 13 11.56 -8.22 -7.68
N LEU A 14 11.04 -7.81 -6.52
CA LEU A 14 11.78 -6.94 -5.60
C LEU A 14 12.96 -7.65 -4.94
N LYS A 15 12.85 -8.93 -4.59
CA LYS A 15 13.87 -9.65 -3.80
C LYS A 15 14.91 -10.39 -4.65
N ARG A 16 14.55 -10.86 -5.83
CA ARG A 16 15.37 -11.80 -6.63
C ARG A 16 15.85 -11.24 -7.96
N THR A 17 15.46 -10.02 -8.35
CA THR A 17 15.88 -9.44 -9.64
C THR A 17 16.79 -8.23 -9.49
N ILE A 18 17.58 -7.96 -10.54
CA ILE A 18 18.44 -6.77 -10.65
C ILE A 18 17.59 -5.49 -10.66
N LEU A 19 16.47 -5.50 -11.38
CA LEU A 19 15.50 -4.39 -11.36
C LEU A 19 15.02 -4.08 -9.94
N GLY A 20 14.66 -5.11 -9.16
CA GLY A 20 14.26 -4.93 -7.77
C GLY A 20 15.37 -4.40 -6.86
N TYR A 21 16.63 -4.70 -7.16
CA TYR A 21 17.79 -4.12 -6.48
C TYR A 21 17.95 -2.63 -6.85
N GLU A 22 17.94 -2.29 -8.13
CA GLU A 22 18.06 -0.91 -8.61
C GLU A 22 16.94 -0.01 -8.06
N LEU A 23 15.69 -0.47 -8.09
CA LEU A 23 14.54 0.27 -7.57
C LEU A 23 14.67 0.54 -6.06
N ARG A 24 15.16 -0.44 -5.29
CA ARG A 24 15.39 -0.25 -3.85
C ARG A 24 16.56 0.71 -3.60
N ALA A 25 17.65 0.60 -4.36
CA ALA A 25 18.79 1.50 -4.24
C ALA A 25 18.39 2.95 -4.49
N ILE A 26 17.63 3.22 -5.56
CA ILE A 26 17.07 4.54 -5.87
C ILE A 26 16.19 5.06 -4.71
N GLY A 27 15.34 4.19 -4.15
CA GLY A 27 14.46 4.55 -3.03
C GLY A 27 15.19 4.86 -1.72
N PHE A 28 16.37 4.29 -1.48
CA PHE A 28 17.17 4.57 -0.28
C PHE A 28 18.03 5.83 -0.42
N ASN A 29 18.74 5.97 -1.54
CA ASN A 29 19.57 7.14 -1.81
C ASN A 29 19.77 7.30 -3.32
N PRO A 30 19.06 8.23 -3.97
CA PRO A 30 19.15 8.41 -5.42
C PRO A 30 20.55 8.85 -5.86
N THR A 31 21.21 9.74 -5.11
CA THR A 31 22.55 10.22 -5.43
C THR A 31 23.59 9.10 -5.37
N ALA A 32 23.50 8.21 -4.37
CA ALA A 32 24.38 7.05 -4.29
C ALA A 32 24.10 6.03 -5.42
N ALA A 33 22.83 5.87 -5.80
CA ALA A 33 22.45 5.00 -6.90
C ALA A 33 22.99 5.51 -8.25
N GLU A 34 22.95 6.81 -8.50
CA GLU A 34 23.51 7.44 -9.70
C GLU A 34 25.02 7.27 -9.78
N ASN A 35 25.73 7.49 -8.66
CA ASN A 35 27.17 7.26 -8.56
C ASN A 35 27.55 5.78 -8.80
N ALA A 36 26.64 4.85 -8.52
CA ALA A 36 26.80 3.41 -8.80
C ALA A 36 26.41 3.02 -10.24
N GLY A 37 26.10 4.00 -11.10
CA GLY A 37 25.76 3.78 -12.52
C GLY A 37 24.29 3.45 -12.79
N ILE A 38 23.40 3.57 -11.79
CA ILE A 38 21.97 3.27 -11.95
C ILE A 38 21.27 4.47 -12.58
N LYS A 39 20.54 4.23 -13.69
CA LYS A 39 19.75 5.26 -14.36
C LYS A 39 18.46 5.58 -13.58
N ILE A 40 18.50 6.61 -12.73
CA ILE A 40 17.36 7.02 -11.88
C ILE A 40 16.07 7.18 -12.69
N ASN A 41 16.10 7.98 -13.77
CA ASN A 41 14.90 8.29 -14.58
C ASN A 41 14.22 7.03 -15.11
N ARG A 42 15.02 6.04 -15.55
CA ARG A 42 14.48 4.75 -16.01
C ARG A 42 13.83 3.99 -14.86
N GLY A 43 14.47 3.96 -13.69
CA GLY A 43 13.91 3.31 -12.51
C GLY A 43 12.57 3.93 -12.07
N VAL A 44 12.46 5.26 -12.10
CA VAL A 44 11.22 5.98 -11.76
C VAL A 44 10.10 5.68 -12.76
N ILE A 45 10.39 5.68 -14.07
CA ILE A 45 9.38 5.35 -15.08
C ILE A 45 8.91 3.91 -14.92
N ILE A 46 9.83 2.97 -14.72
CA ILE A 46 9.49 1.54 -14.53
C ILE A 46 8.64 1.35 -13.27
N SER A 47 8.99 1.99 -12.15
CA SER A 47 8.20 1.86 -10.92
C SER A 47 6.79 2.43 -11.08
N LEU A 48 6.64 3.54 -11.81
CA LEU A 48 5.34 4.13 -12.11
C LEU A 48 4.49 3.22 -12.98
N VAL A 49 5.07 2.64 -14.04
CA VAL A 49 4.37 1.71 -14.93
C VAL A 49 3.93 0.45 -14.19
N ILE A 50 4.80 -0.15 -13.38
CA ILE A 50 4.47 -1.33 -12.58
C ILE A 50 3.35 -1.00 -11.58
N SER A 51 3.45 0.12 -10.88
CA SER A 51 2.43 0.54 -9.91
C SER A 51 1.08 0.82 -10.58
N GLY A 52 1.10 1.49 -11.74
CA GLY A 52 -0.09 1.76 -12.56
C GLY A 52 -0.74 0.48 -13.08
N ALA A 53 0.05 -0.50 -13.53
CA ALA A 53 -0.48 -1.80 -13.96
C ALA A 53 -1.15 -2.56 -12.81
N ILE A 54 -0.54 -2.55 -11.62
CA ILE A 54 -1.12 -3.17 -10.41
C ILE A 54 -2.41 -2.47 -9.99
N ALA A 55 -2.40 -1.13 -9.96
CA ALA A 55 -3.58 -0.34 -9.61
C ALA A 55 -4.72 -0.54 -10.62
N GLY A 56 -4.39 -0.58 -11.91
CA GLY A 56 -5.34 -0.87 -12.99
C GLY A 56 -5.96 -2.27 -12.86
N LEU A 57 -5.15 -3.29 -12.55
CA LEU A 57 -5.66 -4.63 -12.26
C LEU A 57 -6.58 -4.65 -11.03
N GLY A 58 -6.25 -3.91 -9.98
CA GLY A 58 -7.11 -3.77 -8.80
C GLY A 58 -8.47 -3.14 -9.14
N GLY A 59 -8.48 -2.04 -9.89
CA GLY A 59 -9.71 -1.40 -10.36
C GLY A 59 -10.52 -2.28 -11.31
N ALA A 60 -9.85 -3.02 -12.19
CA ALA A 60 -10.48 -3.97 -13.10
C ALA A 60 -11.22 -5.09 -12.33
N VAL A 61 -10.61 -5.61 -11.26
CA VAL A 61 -11.22 -6.62 -10.38
C VAL A 61 -12.44 -6.03 -9.63
N GLU A 62 -12.36 -4.79 -9.16
CA GLU A 62 -13.47 -4.14 -8.46
C GLU A 62 -14.67 -3.89 -9.40
N ILE A 63 -14.41 -3.43 -10.61
CA ILE A 63 -15.47 -3.12 -11.59
C ILE A 63 -16.05 -4.40 -12.17
N MET A 64 -15.24 -5.30 -12.73
CA MET A 64 -15.74 -6.49 -13.41
C MET A 64 -16.15 -7.61 -12.44
N GLY A 65 -15.48 -7.72 -11.30
CA GLY A 65 -15.74 -8.77 -10.32
C GLY A 65 -16.87 -8.43 -9.35
N VAL A 66 -16.78 -7.27 -8.68
CA VAL A 66 -17.71 -6.90 -7.60
C VAL A 66 -18.94 -6.19 -8.16
N HIS A 67 -18.74 -5.06 -8.84
CA HIS A 67 -19.85 -4.23 -9.30
C HIS A 67 -20.51 -4.75 -10.58
N LYS A 68 -19.77 -5.51 -11.40
CA LYS A 68 -20.17 -6.05 -12.73
C LYS A 68 -20.60 -4.99 -13.75
N ARG A 69 -20.38 -3.72 -13.44
CA ARG A 69 -20.64 -2.55 -14.28
C ARG A 69 -19.80 -1.40 -13.75
N PHE A 70 -19.54 -0.42 -14.61
CA PHE A 70 -18.94 0.82 -14.16
C PHE A 70 -19.96 1.61 -13.31
N ILE A 71 -19.52 2.07 -12.14
CA ILE A 71 -20.31 2.90 -11.23
C ILE A 71 -19.43 4.07 -10.81
N ASP A 72 -20.00 5.28 -10.83
CA ASP A 72 -19.31 6.45 -10.32
C ASP A 72 -18.96 6.27 -8.85
N GLY A 73 -17.74 6.66 -8.49
CA GLY A 73 -17.25 6.49 -7.12
C GLY A 73 -16.91 5.06 -6.73
N PHE A 74 -16.69 4.13 -7.68
CA PHE A 74 -16.28 2.74 -7.38
C PHE A 74 -14.99 2.64 -6.56
N SER A 75 -14.16 3.69 -6.55
CA SER A 75 -12.95 3.80 -5.72
C SER A 75 -13.03 5.02 -4.79
N PRO A 76 -13.77 4.94 -3.67
CA PRO A 76 -14.00 6.06 -2.77
C PRO A 76 -12.81 6.25 -1.81
N GLY A 77 -11.58 6.30 -2.35
CA GLY A 77 -10.35 6.50 -1.59
C GLY A 77 -9.42 5.29 -1.45
N TYR A 78 -9.60 4.20 -2.22
CA TYR A 78 -8.74 3.01 -2.13
C TYR A 78 -7.24 3.29 -2.31
N GLY A 79 -6.88 4.34 -3.06
CA GLY A 79 -5.48 4.78 -3.18
C GLY A 79 -4.90 5.32 -1.87
N TRP A 80 -5.68 6.10 -1.12
CA TRP A 80 -5.28 6.63 0.18
C TRP A 80 -5.18 5.52 1.23
N ASP A 81 -6.16 4.62 1.26
CA ASP A 81 -6.13 3.42 2.11
C ASP A 81 -4.91 2.55 1.76
N GLY A 82 -4.58 2.42 0.46
CA GLY A 82 -3.42 1.69 -0.04
C GLY A 82 -2.08 2.22 0.48
N LEU A 83 -1.93 3.54 0.57
CA LEU A 83 -0.74 4.17 1.17
C LEU A 83 -0.60 3.80 2.65
N ALA A 84 -1.70 3.89 3.41
CA ALA A 84 -1.71 3.50 4.82
C ALA A 84 -1.36 2.01 5.01
N VAL A 85 -1.96 1.14 4.21
CA VAL A 85 -1.68 -0.30 4.19
C VAL A 85 -0.22 -0.59 3.85
N ALA A 86 0.37 0.13 2.90
CA ALA A 86 1.77 -0.04 2.54
C ALA A 86 2.71 0.35 3.70
N LEU A 87 2.41 1.45 4.40
CA LEU A 87 3.16 1.91 5.57
C LEU A 87 3.05 0.92 6.72
N VAL A 88 1.82 0.49 7.05
CA VAL A 88 1.57 -0.49 8.11
C VAL A 88 2.24 -1.83 7.80
N GLY A 89 2.26 -2.22 6.53
CA GLY A 89 2.97 -3.40 6.04
C GLY A 89 4.50 -3.27 5.97
N GLY A 90 5.08 -2.14 6.40
CA GLY A 90 6.53 -1.93 6.40
C GLY A 90 7.15 -1.87 5.01
N LEU A 91 6.40 -1.37 4.01
CA LEU A 91 6.83 -1.27 2.60
C LEU A 91 7.30 -2.60 1.99
N ASN A 92 6.80 -3.72 2.51
CA ASN A 92 7.09 -5.06 2.02
C ASN A 92 5.80 -5.68 1.43
N PRO A 93 5.83 -6.29 0.22
CA PRO A 93 4.65 -6.88 -0.40
C PRO A 93 3.86 -7.82 0.50
N VAL A 94 4.54 -8.66 1.29
CA VAL A 94 3.89 -9.63 2.18
C VAL A 94 3.25 -8.91 3.37
N GLY A 95 3.94 -7.92 3.94
CA GLY A 95 3.40 -7.11 5.03
C GLY A 95 2.19 -6.29 4.59
N SER A 96 2.24 -5.71 3.39
CA SER A 96 1.12 -4.98 2.80
C SER A 96 -0.09 -5.87 2.53
N MET A 97 0.13 -7.15 2.17
CA MET A 97 -0.95 -8.12 2.03
C MET A 97 -1.63 -8.44 3.37
N LEU A 98 -0.87 -8.61 4.44
CA LEU A 98 -1.46 -8.85 5.77
C LEU A 98 -2.19 -7.60 6.29
N ALA A 99 -1.60 -6.42 6.09
CA ALA A 99 -2.22 -5.15 6.46
C ALA A 99 -3.51 -4.89 5.66
N SER A 100 -3.56 -5.22 4.37
CA SER A 100 -4.76 -5.01 3.55
C SER A 100 -5.94 -5.87 4.02
N ILE A 101 -5.68 -7.08 4.52
CA ILE A 101 -6.71 -7.95 5.11
C ILE A 101 -7.31 -7.28 6.35
N LEU A 102 -6.48 -6.73 7.24
CA LEU A 102 -6.94 -5.98 8.42
C LEU A 102 -7.79 -4.77 8.02
N PHE A 103 -7.30 -3.94 7.10
CA PHE A 103 -8.02 -2.74 6.64
C PHE A 103 -9.33 -3.10 5.92
N GLY A 104 -9.33 -4.17 5.12
CA GLY A 104 -10.54 -4.71 4.49
C GLY A 104 -11.56 -5.21 5.51
N ALA A 105 -11.10 -5.90 6.56
CA ALA A 105 -11.96 -6.35 7.66
C ALA A 105 -12.56 -5.17 8.45
N LEU A 106 -11.75 -4.16 8.78
CA LEU A 106 -12.22 -2.94 9.45
C LEU A 106 -13.25 -2.19 8.61
N ARG A 107 -13.01 -2.07 7.30
CA ARG A 107 -13.93 -1.41 6.37
C ARG A 107 -15.24 -2.18 6.22
N SER A 108 -15.18 -3.48 6.01
CA SER A 108 -16.37 -4.32 5.87
C SER A 108 -17.18 -4.36 7.17
N GLY A 109 -16.50 -4.51 8.32
CA GLY A 109 -17.11 -4.43 9.65
C GLY A 109 -17.77 -3.08 9.90
N GLY A 110 -17.10 -1.97 9.54
CA GLY A 110 -17.65 -0.62 9.60
C GLY A 110 -18.93 -0.46 8.77
N MET A 111 -18.95 -1.00 7.54
CA MET A 111 -20.13 -0.98 6.66
C MET A 111 -21.29 -1.82 7.21
N ILE A 112 -21.02 -2.91 7.93
CA ILE A 112 -22.05 -3.73 8.58
C ILE A 112 -22.61 -3.01 9.80
N MET A 113 -21.75 -2.43 10.64
CA MET A 113 -22.15 -1.64 11.81
C MET A 113 -22.96 -0.41 11.42
N ALA A 114 -22.58 0.27 10.34
CA ALA A 114 -23.34 1.42 9.83
C ALA A 114 -24.76 1.03 9.39
N ARG A 115 -24.89 -0.13 8.73
CA ARG A 115 -26.20 -0.63 8.28
C ARG A 115 -27.08 -1.20 9.40
N SER A 116 -26.47 -1.83 10.41
CA SER A 116 -27.22 -2.61 11.41
C SER A 116 -27.46 -1.85 12.71
N ALA A 117 -26.50 -1.01 13.13
CA ALA A 117 -26.48 -0.35 14.43
C ALA A 117 -26.56 1.20 14.34
N GLY A 118 -26.75 1.75 13.13
CA GLY A 118 -26.85 3.20 12.92
C GLY A 118 -25.56 3.98 13.18
N VAL A 119 -24.42 3.29 13.25
CA VAL A 119 -23.13 3.93 13.53
C VAL A 119 -22.64 4.72 12.31
N PRO A 120 -22.21 5.98 12.45
CA PRO A 120 -21.68 6.74 11.33
C PRO A 120 -20.44 6.09 10.68
N LEU A 121 -20.35 6.14 9.35
CA LEU A 121 -19.24 5.56 8.57
C LEU A 121 -17.86 6.15 8.91
N TYR A 122 -17.82 7.33 9.53
CA TYR A 122 -16.60 7.98 10.02
C TYR A 122 -15.82 7.13 11.03
N ILE A 123 -16.47 6.17 11.70
CA ILE A 123 -15.81 5.25 12.62
C ILE A 123 -14.71 4.42 11.93
N ASN A 124 -14.90 4.06 10.65
CA ASN A 124 -13.90 3.31 9.89
C ASN A 124 -12.62 4.12 9.71
N ILE A 125 -12.76 5.39 9.28
CA ILE A 125 -11.63 6.30 9.07
C ILE A 125 -10.88 6.53 10.39
N LEU A 126 -11.62 6.71 11.49
CA LEU A 126 -11.03 6.88 12.81
C LEU A 126 -10.22 5.65 13.25
N LEU A 127 -10.78 4.45 13.10
CA LEU A 127 -10.10 3.19 13.47
C LEU A 127 -8.85 2.96 12.61
N GLN A 128 -8.93 3.18 11.30
CA GLN A 128 -7.78 3.07 10.41
C GLN A 128 -6.70 4.09 10.80
N GLY A 129 -7.08 5.34 11.11
CA GLY A 129 -6.17 6.37 11.61
C GLY A 129 -5.46 5.96 12.91
N LEU A 130 -6.18 5.37 13.85
CA LEU A 130 -5.60 4.83 15.09
C LEU A 130 -4.61 3.70 14.81
N VAL A 131 -4.93 2.77 13.91
CA VAL A 131 -4.01 1.70 13.51
C VAL A 131 -2.72 2.28 12.94
N ILE A 132 -2.82 3.26 12.03
CA ILE A 132 -1.65 3.93 11.45
C ILE A 132 -0.83 4.60 12.55
N LEU A 133 -1.48 5.32 13.47
CA LEU A 133 -0.83 6.01 14.58
C LEU A 133 -0.08 5.03 15.50
N PHE A 134 -0.69 3.91 15.88
CA PHE A 134 -0.04 2.90 16.71
C PHE A 134 1.13 2.21 16.00
N VAL A 135 1.03 1.99 14.69
CA VAL A 135 2.11 1.38 13.91
C VAL A 135 3.26 2.36 13.67
N ALA A 136 2.96 3.65 13.50
CA ALA A 136 3.96 4.71 13.33
C ALA A 136 4.60 5.16 14.66
N ALA A 137 3.90 5.01 15.79
CA ALA A 137 4.34 5.48 17.10
C ALA A 137 5.74 4.98 17.51
N PRO A 138 6.12 3.69 17.37
CA PRO A 138 7.46 3.22 17.71
C PRO A 138 8.56 3.91 16.89
N ALA A 139 8.33 4.11 15.59
CA ALA A 139 9.27 4.79 14.71
C ALA A 139 9.41 6.28 15.08
N LEU A 140 8.29 6.93 15.39
CA LEU A 140 8.25 8.31 15.84
C LEU A 140 8.99 8.50 17.17
N ILE A 141 8.72 7.64 18.16
CA ILE A 141 9.38 7.69 19.47
C ILE A 141 10.90 7.51 19.31
N ARG A 142 11.34 6.53 18.51
CA ARG A 142 12.77 6.33 18.22
C ARG A 142 13.41 7.55 17.55
N SER A 143 12.72 8.20 16.61
CA SER A 143 13.27 9.38 15.93
C SER A 143 13.38 10.59 16.85
N LEU A 144 12.39 10.81 17.73
CA LEU A 144 12.39 11.88 18.72
C LEU A 144 13.48 11.69 19.77
N LEU A 145 13.67 10.46 20.27
CA LEU A 145 14.75 10.14 21.21
C LEU A 145 16.14 10.32 20.58
N ARG A 146 16.29 10.02 19.28
CA ARG A 146 17.56 10.20 18.57
C ARG A 146 17.89 11.66 18.27
N ARG A 147 16.90 12.56 18.20
CA ARG A 147 17.12 14.02 18.09
C ARG A 147 17.49 14.69 19.42
N ARG A 148 17.25 14.04 20.55
CA ARG A 148 17.62 14.53 21.89
C ARG A 148 19.04 14.13 22.32
N ARG A 149 19.74 13.33 21.52
CA ARG A 149 21.17 13.01 21.66
C ARG A 149 21.95 13.72 20.56
#